data_AF-R6BSH6-F1
#
_entry.id   AF-R6BSH6-F1
#
_cell.length_a   1.000
_cell.length_b   1.000
_cell.length_c   1.000
_cell.angle_alpha   90.00
_cell.angle_beta   90.00
_cell.angle_gamma   90.00
#
_symmetry.space_group_name_H-M   'P 1'
#
loop_
_entity.id
_entity.type
_entity.pdbx_description
1 polymer ?
#
loop_
_entity_poly.entity_id
_entity_poly.type
_entity_poly.pdbx_seq_one_letter_code
_entity_poly.pdbx_strand_id
1 'polypeptide(L)'
;MTSNRPFCRALSLLCVCLVLLPALLSTPAAAASKKRIQSYHYPTNTLIGEKLPYNQLSDEKGNPAQIEIKDGQYTLITYWASWCPDCQQEFEHLPQMLPVLKEYGNVQWYLVNRTDGADETLASASSYAKKYGMGLPSLYDTQLKFRYTLGINFIPTTILLNPQGEVELMIPRILKSASEVRALLDYAVNAAANATADYVKKNLMLSDGTVKTAEASKRTSSAAQSLLAEYASTAFDRELLNTQRNWLAANQTTGDLGDDLRFLKALSAQKGYEVDAMELEQQLIARYFPGNQLSGKVSLSDLDPSALSATHSPKLAEQALSVIEKGFIGSDFPLYYNEYNADKNSYSGQTVDMTQSLMTIYHLAQSGKVKKSTLQWLKNAVEGDGIRARYTTDGKVVAKYNYEMPALYGLTALIALETGEKSLFTQSLLLMENSRTFSSSDKNNGAFTTKNSDKAFDQCIALLVYANM
;
A
#
# COMPACT_ATOMS: atom_id res chain seq x y z
N MET A 1 -18.74 -7.27 94.36
CA MET A 1 -18.01 -6.05 94.74
C MET A 1 -17.72 -5.30 93.45
N THR A 2 -18.54 -4.32 93.03
CA THR A 2 -18.38 -2.87 93.33
C THR A 2 -16.91 -2.46 93.19
N SER A 3 -16.44 -1.51 92.38
CA SER A 3 -17.01 -0.33 91.71
C SER A 3 -15.79 0.27 90.96
N ASN A 4 -15.86 0.80 89.74
CA ASN A 4 -16.00 2.25 89.55
C ASN A 4 -16.22 2.62 88.07
N ARG A 5 -17.21 3.49 87.88
CA ARG A 5 -17.65 4.24 86.67
C ARG A 5 -16.68 5.44 86.41
N PRO A 6 -16.94 6.45 85.53
CA PRO A 6 -18.08 6.67 84.60
C PRO A 6 -17.78 7.27 83.19
N PHE A 7 -18.74 7.03 82.29
CA PHE A 7 -19.40 7.95 81.33
C PHE A 7 -18.66 9.06 80.52
N CYS A 8 -18.87 8.95 79.20
CA CYS A 8 -19.23 9.98 78.20
C CYS A 8 -18.27 11.13 77.83
N ARG A 9 -17.86 11.12 76.55
CA ARG A 9 -18.20 12.18 75.58
C ARG A 9 -18.13 11.66 74.14
N ALA A 10 -19.01 12.21 73.32
CA ALA A 10 -19.42 11.72 72.01
C ALA A 10 -18.72 12.43 70.84
N LEU A 11 -18.91 11.86 69.64
CA LEU A 11 -18.77 12.43 68.28
C LEU A 11 -17.37 12.80 67.77
N SER A 12 -16.90 12.11 66.72
CA SER A 12 -17.06 12.58 65.33
C SER A 12 -16.30 11.69 64.31
N LEU A 13 -16.99 11.42 63.19
CA LEU A 13 -16.47 11.09 61.86
C LEU A 13 -15.67 9.79 61.65
N LEU A 14 -16.40 8.70 61.37
CA LEU A 14 -15.90 7.60 60.55
C LEU A 14 -16.96 7.24 59.51
N CYS A 15 -17.04 8.06 58.46
CA CYS A 15 -17.82 7.77 57.28
C CYS A 15 -17.12 6.66 56.46
N VAL A 16 -17.79 5.51 56.39
CA VAL A 16 -18.01 4.71 55.18
C VAL A 16 -16.80 4.58 54.23
N CYS A 17 -15.94 3.59 54.47
CA CYS A 17 -15.00 3.07 53.47
C CYS A 17 -14.86 1.54 53.56
N LEU A 18 -15.95 0.78 53.56
CA LEU A 18 -15.86 -0.70 53.60
C LEU A 18 -16.90 -1.47 52.79
N VAL A 19 -17.60 -0.81 51.85
CA VAL A 19 -18.37 -1.49 50.82
C VAL A 19 -18.22 -0.70 49.52
N LEU A 20 -17.11 -0.95 48.81
CA LEU A 20 -16.85 -0.64 47.39
C LEU A 20 -15.35 -0.92 47.15
N LEU A 21 -14.97 -2.21 47.14
CA LEU A 21 -13.69 -2.64 46.57
C LEU A 21 -13.98 -3.12 45.14
N PRO A 22 -13.59 -2.35 44.11
CA PRO A 22 -13.96 -2.63 42.73
C PRO A 22 -13.24 -3.87 42.23
N ALA A 23 -13.95 -4.60 41.38
CA ALA A 23 -13.38 -5.49 40.37
C ALA A 23 -12.23 -4.78 39.64
N LEU A 24 -10.99 -5.13 39.98
CA LEU A 24 -9.77 -4.59 39.35
C LEU A 24 -8.67 -5.66 39.33
N LEU A 25 -9.01 -6.89 38.94
CA LEU A 25 -8.05 -7.89 38.48
C LEU A 25 -8.61 -8.66 37.27
N SER A 26 -9.29 -7.96 36.37
CA SER A 26 -9.23 -8.32 34.95
C SER A 26 -8.05 -7.53 34.38
N THR A 27 -6.89 -8.17 34.26
CA THR A 27 -5.85 -7.64 33.37
C THR A 27 -6.52 -7.43 32.00
N PRO A 28 -6.63 -6.20 31.48
CA PRO A 28 -7.06 -6.07 30.10
C PRO A 28 -6.06 -6.85 29.27
N ALA A 29 -6.56 -7.62 28.30
CA ALA A 29 -5.78 -8.16 27.20
C ALA A 29 -5.22 -6.99 26.38
N ALA A 30 -4.24 -6.31 26.96
CA ALA A 30 -3.48 -5.20 26.43
C ALA A 30 -1.99 -5.45 26.70
N ALA A 31 -1.59 -6.73 26.68
CA ALA A 31 -0.32 -7.10 26.10
C ALA A 31 -0.51 -7.17 24.58
N ALA A 32 -0.93 -6.05 23.99
CA ALA A 32 -0.85 -5.85 22.56
C ALA A 32 0.63 -6.00 22.20
N SER A 33 0.91 -6.95 21.31
CA SER A 33 2.22 -7.15 20.68
C SER A 33 2.86 -5.80 20.37
N LYS A 34 3.96 -5.45 21.06
CA LYS A 34 4.89 -4.36 20.68
C LYS A 34 5.62 -4.70 19.38
N LYS A 35 4.88 -5.08 18.33
CA LYS A 35 5.38 -4.95 16.96
C LYS A 35 5.34 -3.46 16.67
N ARG A 36 6.52 -2.85 16.48
CA ARG A 36 6.63 -1.47 16.00
C ARG A 36 5.75 -1.36 14.76
N ILE A 37 4.81 -0.43 14.80
CA ILE A 37 3.89 -0.14 13.72
C ILE A 37 4.75 0.18 12.48
N GLN A 38 4.62 -0.61 11.41
CA GLN A 38 5.48 -0.51 10.23
C GLN A 38 5.30 0.82 9.48
N SER A 39 4.10 1.41 9.55
CA SER A 39 3.81 2.75 9.01
C SER A 39 4.52 3.88 9.77
N TYR A 40 4.89 3.68 11.05
CA TYR A 40 5.50 4.73 11.89
C TYR A 40 6.91 5.15 11.42
N HIS A 41 7.58 4.31 10.63
CA HIS A 41 8.91 4.64 10.11
C HIS A 41 8.87 5.56 8.89
N TYR A 42 7.76 5.60 8.16
CA TYR A 42 7.66 6.40 6.94
C TYR A 42 7.40 7.88 7.25
N PRO A 43 7.91 8.81 6.42
CA PRO A 43 7.60 10.23 6.56
C PRO A 43 6.08 10.50 6.49
N THR A 44 5.52 11.20 7.47
CA THR A 44 4.06 11.38 7.59
C THR A 44 3.51 12.63 6.91
N ASN A 45 4.37 13.59 6.57
CA ASN A 45 3.99 14.89 6.01
C ASN A 45 4.52 15.08 4.57
N THR A 46 4.95 13.98 3.93
CA THR A 46 5.52 13.97 2.58
C THR A 46 4.65 13.10 1.71
N LEU A 47 4.32 13.57 0.50
CA LEU A 47 3.40 12.90 -0.43
C LEU A 47 4.15 12.48 -1.69
N ILE A 48 3.88 11.27 -2.16
CA ILE A 48 4.39 10.77 -3.45
C ILE A 48 3.75 11.59 -4.57
N GLY A 49 4.54 11.94 -5.59
CA GLY A 49 4.11 12.78 -6.72
C GLY A 49 4.05 14.28 -6.41
N GLU A 50 4.35 14.71 -5.19
CA GLU A 50 4.43 16.13 -4.82
C GLU A 50 5.87 16.59 -4.69
N LYS A 51 6.11 17.90 -4.86
CA LYS A 51 7.44 18.50 -4.67
C LYS A 51 7.96 18.26 -3.26
N LEU A 52 9.28 18.11 -3.12
CA LEU A 52 9.96 18.10 -1.82
C LEU A 52 9.53 19.36 -1.01
N PRO A 53 8.90 19.21 0.16
CA PRO A 53 8.24 20.33 0.83
C PRO A 53 9.21 21.30 1.51
N TYR A 54 10.47 20.90 1.70
CA TYR A 54 11.50 21.73 2.31
C TYR A 54 12.89 21.33 1.82
N ASN A 55 13.72 22.30 1.41
CA ASN A 55 15.07 22.06 0.90
C ASN A 55 16.14 23.00 1.48
N GLN A 56 15.78 23.91 2.39
CA GLN A 56 16.70 24.92 2.96
C GLN A 56 17.43 24.36 4.18
N LEU A 57 18.76 24.35 4.15
CA LEU A 57 19.62 23.69 5.13
C LEU A 57 20.84 24.58 5.45
N SER A 58 21.85 24.02 6.09
CA SER A 58 23.14 24.68 6.31
C SER A 58 24.29 23.88 5.68
N ASP A 59 25.37 24.58 5.33
CA ASP A 59 26.66 23.97 4.99
C ASP A 59 27.45 23.57 6.25
N GLU A 60 28.65 23.00 6.08
CA GLU A 60 29.53 22.58 7.19
C GLU A 60 30.04 23.73 8.08
N LYS A 61 29.89 24.99 7.64
CA LYS A 61 30.25 26.20 8.37
C LYS A 61 29.04 26.88 9.03
N GLY A 62 27.84 26.32 8.83
CA GLY A 62 26.58 26.89 9.32
C GLY A 62 26.01 28.00 8.44
N ASN A 63 26.56 28.24 7.24
CA ASN A 63 25.98 29.19 6.30
C ASN A 63 24.73 28.59 5.64
N PRO A 64 23.77 29.42 5.20
CA PRO A 64 22.63 28.94 4.41
C PRO A 64 23.07 28.15 3.18
N ALA A 65 22.46 26.98 2.98
CA ALA A 65 22.64 26.11 1.82
C ALA A 65 21.30 25.44 1.49
N GLN A 66 21.24 24.68 0.40
CA GLN A 66 20.01 23.97 0.03
C GLN A 66 20.29 22.71 -0.77
N ILE A 67 19.30 21.82 -0.84
CA ILE A 67 19.27 20.75 -1.84
C ILE A 67 18.92 21.40 -3.18
N GLU A 68 19.88 21.38 -4.11
CA GLU A 68 19.67 21.85 -5.48
C GLU A 68 18.96 20.75 -6.28
N ILE A 69 17.72 21.04 -6.69
CA ILE A 69 16.94 20.21 -7.61
C ILE A 69 17.12 20.83 -9.01
N LYS A 70 17.78 20.10 -9.90
CA LYS A 70 18.05 20.56 -11.27
C LYS A 70 17.17 19.83 -12.26
N ASP A 71 16.68 20.55 -13.26
CA ASP A 71 15.95 19.96 -14.37
C ASP A 71 16.76 18.82 -15.01
N GLY A 72 16.12 17.68 -15.21
CA GLY A 72 16.76 16.49 -15.76
C GLY A 72 17.61 15.68 -14.77
N GLN A 73 17.67 16.05 -13.48
CA GLN A 73 18.48 15.37 -12.45
C GLN A 73 17.61 14.63 -11.42
N TYR A 74 17.81 13.32 -11.29
CA TYR A 74 17.26 12.57 -10.16
C TYR A 74 18.04 12.90 -8.89
N THR A 75 17.34 13.00 -7.76
CA THR A 75 17.97 13.38 -6.48
C THR A 75 17.69 12.34 -5.41
N LEU A 76 18.76 11.74 -4.85
CA LEU A 76 18.69 10.93 -3.64
C LEU A 76 19.02 11.81 -2.42
N ILE A 77 18.27 11.66 -1.35
CA ILE A 77 18.50 12.36 -0.08
C ILE A 77 18.49 11.35 1.04
N THR A 78 19.62 11.15 1.72
CA THR A 78 19.68 10.30 2.92
C THR A 78 19.71 11.17 4.16
N TYR A 79 18.68 11.06 5.00
CA TYR A 79 18.60 11.70 6.31
C TYR A 79 19.23 10.80 7.38
N TRP A 80 20.22 11.31 8.13
CA TRP A 80 21.09 10.48 8.99
C TRP A 80 21.62 11.21 10.24
N ALA A 81 22.29 10.47 11.14
CA ALA A 81 23.07 11.02 12.25
C ALA A 81 24.32 10.18 12.55
N SER A 82 25.40 10.81 13.00
CA SER A 82 26.72 10.19 13.25
C SER A 82 26.75 9.23 14.42
N TRP A 83 25.84 9.40 15.38
CA TRP A 83 25.66 8.48 16.51
C TRP A 83 24.70 7.33 16.20
N CYS A 84 24.01 7.34 15.06
CA CYS A 84 22.99 6.35 14.73
C CYS A 84 23.63 5.06 14.17
N PRO A 85 23.49 3.90 14.84
CA PRO A 85 24.12 2.65 14.40
C PRO A 85 23.68 2.20 13.01
N ASP A 86 22.41 2.35 12.68
CA ASP A 86 21.86 1.95 11.37
C ASP A 86 22.41 2.84 10.25
N CYS A 87 22.60 4.14 10.50
CA CYS A 87 23.28 5.05 9.56
C CYS A 87 24.76 4.69 9.39
N GLN A 88 25.46 4.36 10.47
CA GLN A 88 26.85 3.94 10.41
C GLN A 88 26.99 2.67 9.56
N GLN A 89 26.09 1.69 9.76
CA GLN A 89 26.05 0.47 8.97
C GLN A 89 25.77 0.75 7.47
N GLU A 90 24.82 1.61 7.13
CA GLU A 90 24.57 2.01 5.73
C GLU A 90 25.84 2.60 5.09
N PHE A 91 26.58 3.41 5.83
CA PHE A 91 27.80 4.05 5.33
C PHE A 91 29.00 3.11 5.18
N GLU A 92 29.05 1.99 5.89
CA GLU A 92 30.01 0.92 5.60
C GLU A 92 29.81 0.35 4.18
N HIS A 93 28.58 0.41 3.68
CA HIS A 93 28.23 -0.01 2.32
C HIS A 93 28.33 1.12 1.29
N LEU A 94 28.50 2.38 1.69
CA LEU A 94 28.51 3.52 0.76
C LEU A 94 29.57 3.42 -0.35
N PRO A 95 30.83 2.98 -0.08
CA PRO A 95 31.85 2.88 -1.14
C PRO A 95 31.48 1.98 -2.33
N GLN A 96 30.71 0.91 -2.10
CA GLN A 96 30.22 0.04 -3.18
C GLN A 96 28.96 0.60 -3.87
N MET A 97 28.20 1.49 -3.21
CA MET A 97 26.99 2.09 -3.76
C MET A 97 27.29 3.28 -4.67
N LEU A 98 28.27 4.12 -4.32
CA LEU A 98 28.60 5.34 -5.06
C LEU A 98 28.89 5.14 -6.57
N PRO A 99 29.58 4.07 -7.02
CA PRO A 99 29.82 3.85 -8.44
C PRO A 99 28.53 3.75 -9.27
N VAL A 100 27.42 3.30 -8.68
CA VAL A 100 26.12 3.17 -9.36
C VAL A 100 25.65 4.50 -9.93
N LEU A 101 25.91 5.62 -9.25
CA LEU A 101 25.49 6.94 -9.71
C LEU A 101 26.04 7.28 -11.11
N LYS A 102 27.19 6.72 -11.50
CA LYS A 102 27.82 6.93 -12.82
C LYS A 102 27.19 6.10 -13.93
N GLU A 103 26.41 5.08 -13.58
CA GLU A 103 25.67 4.25 -14.54
C GLU A 103 24.44 4.98 -15.08
N TYR A 104 24.02 6.04 -14.39
CA TYR A 104 22.89 6.88 -14.76
C TYR A 104 23.37 8.26 -15.21
N GLY A 105 22.74 8.81 -16.25
CA GLY A 105 23.22 10.03 -16.91
C GLY A 105 23.23 11.28 -16.03
N ASN A 106 22.32 11.40 -15.05
CA ASN A 106 22.23 12.57 -14.18
C ASN A 106 21.55 12.26 -12.84
N VAL A 107 22.35 11.93 -11.84
CA VAL A 107 21.89 11.64 -10.46
C VAL A 107 22.77 12.39 -9.46
N GLN A 108 22.14 13.05 -8.48
CA GLN A 108 22.82 13.67 -7.34
C GLN A 108 22.35 13.02 -6.05
N TRP A 109 23.28 12.65 -5.18
CA TRP A 109 22.96 12.15 -3.84
C TRP A 109 23.44 13.14 -2.78
N TYR A 110 22.52 13.62 -1.95
CA TYR A 110 22.80 14.46 -0.77
C TYR A 110 22.70 13.67 0.52
N LEU A 111 23.57 14.00 1.47
CA LEU A 111 23.46 13.57 2.86
C LEU A 111 22.93 14.74 3.69
N VAL A 112 21.81 14.54 4.38
CA VAL A 112 21.24 15.56 5.28
C VAL A 112 21.36 15.06 6.72
N ASN A 113 22.18 15.73 7.51
CA ASN A 113 22.44 15.34 8.90
C ASN A 113 21.41 15.96 9.87
N ARG A 114 20.93 15.16 10.82
CA ARG A 114 20.05 15.56 11.94
C ARG A 114 20.82 16.34 13.02
N THR A 115 21.20 17.57 12.70
CA THR A 115 22.02 18.43 13.57
C THR A 115 21.14 19.17 14.59
N ASP A 116 20.85 18.56 15.74
CA ASP A 116 20.01 19.18 16.77
C ASP A 116 20.76 20.06 17.78
N GLY A 117 22.09 20.07 17.72
CA GLY A 117 22.96 20.82 18.63
C GLY A 117 23.12 20.18 20.01
N ALA A 118 22.51 19.01 20.26
CA ALA A 118 22.55 18.30 21.53
C ALA A 118 23.21 16.92 21.37
N ASP A 119 22.52 15.99 20.71
CA ASP A 119 23.04 14.66 20.40
C ASP A 119 23.99 14.71 19.19
N GLU A 120 23.77 15.68 18.29
CA GLU A 120 24.54 15.86 17.06
C GLU A 120 24.87 17.34 16.83
N THR A 121 26.13 17.63 16.55
CA THR A 121 26.65 18.98 16.25
C THR A 121 27.21 19.05 14.84
N LEU A 122 27.35 20.26 14.28
CA LEU A 122 28.04 20.46 13.00
C LEU A 122 29.44 19.84 13.02
N ALA A 123 30.17 19.98 14.14
CA ALA A 123 31.52 19.44 14.30
C ALA A 123 31.53 17.91 14.28
N SER A 124 30.69 17.24 15.07
CA SER A 124 30.62 15.77 15.11
C SER A 124 30.20 15.19 13.76
N ALA A 125 29.17 15.75 13.14
CA ALA A 125 28.69 15.33 11.82
C ALA A 125 29.76 15.53 10.73
N SER A 126 30.42 16.69 10.69
CA SER A 126 31.48 16.99 9.72
C SER A 126 32.71 16.10 9.91
N SER A 127 33.13 15.89 11.16
CA SER A 127 34.25 15.01 11.48
C SER A 127 33.96 13.56 11.07
N TYR A 128 32.73 13.08 11.29
CA TYR A 128 32.31 11.76 10.85
C TYR A 128 32.35 11.68 9.31
N ALA A 129 31.72 12.61 8.60
CA ALA A 129 31.69 12.63 7.14
C ALA A 129 33.09 12.62 6.50
N LYS A 130 34.02 13.40 7.07
CA LYS A 130 35.42 13.44 6.64
C LYS A 130 36.16 12.14 6.94
N LYS A 131 35.99 11.58 8.15
CA LYS A 131 36.64 10.33 8.58
C LYS A 131 36.28 9.15 7.68
N TYR A 132 35.02 9.04 7.29
CA TYR A 132 34.52 7.93 6.46
C TYR A 132 34.55 8.24 4.96
N GLY A 133 35.09 9.41 4.57
CA GLY A 133 35.29 9.75 3.16
C GLY A 133 34.01 9.68 2.33
N MET A 134 32.87 10.12 2.88
CA MET A 134 31.55 9.86 2.29
C MET A 134 31.41 10.43 0.86
N GLY A 135 32.22 11.43 0.48
CA GLY A 135 32.36 11.87 -0.91
C GLY A 135 31.11 12.49 -1.53
N LEU A 136 30.05 12.67 -0.75
CA LEU A 136 28.76 13.22 -1.14
C LEU A 136 28.57 14.63 -0.55
N PRO A 137 27.89 15.54 -1.26
CA PRO A 137 27.44 16.81 -0.70
C PRO A 137 26.67 16.59 0.60
N SER A 138 27.16 17.20 1.67
CA SER A 138 26.59 17.07 3.01
C SER A 138 25.99 18.40 3.45
N LEU A 139 24.76 18.34 3.91
CA LEU A 139 23.95 19.46 4.40
C LEU A 139 23.47 19.15 5.82
N TYR A 140 23.17 20.19 6.59
CA TYR A 140 22.93 20.08 8.02
C TYR A 140 21.60 20.73 8.41
N ASP A 141 20.71 19.95 9.04
CA ASP A 141 19.38 20.37 9.46
C ASP A 141 19.41 20.98 10.87
N THR A 142 20.11 22.11 11.01
CA THR A 142 20.45 22.77 12.29
C THR A 142 19.25 23.20 13.14
N GLN A 143 18.06 23.29 12.55
CA GLN A 143 16.80 23.65 13.21
C GLN A 143 15.78 22.51 13.19
N LEU A 144 16.16 21.33 12.70
CA LEU A 144 15.27 20.18 12.48
C LEU A 144 14.05 20.48 11.60
N LYS A 145 14.08 21.57 10.83
CA LYS A 145 12.96 22.00 9.98
C LYS A 145 12.73 21.01 8.84
N PHE A 146 13.80 20.45 8.27
CA PHE A 146 13.67 19.42 7.25
C PHE A 146 12.99 18.19 7.83
N ARG A 147 13.46 17.70 8.99
CA ARG A 147 12.85 16.56 9.69
C ARG A 147 11.36 16.75 9.95
N TYR A 148 10.98 17.86 10.60
CA TYR A 148 9.60 18.07 11.04
C TYR A 148 8.66 18.38 9.88
N THR A 149 9.13 19.10 8.86
CA THR A 149 8.30 19.41 7.68
C THR A 149 8.00 18.17 6.88
N LEU A 150 8.98 17.27 6.70
CA LEU A 150 8.77 16.01 5.99
C LEU A 150 8.08 14.94 6.85
N GLY A 151 8.16 15.07 8.18
CA GLY A 151 7.62 14.09 9.13
C GLY A 151 8.52 12.88 9.30
N ILE A 152 9.85 13.04 9.20
CA ILE A 152 10.81 11.94 9.29
C ILE A 152 10.92 11.43 10.74
N ASN A 153 10.47 10.20 10.95
CA ASN A 153 10.41 9.56 12.27
C ASN A 153 11.47 8.47 12.47
N PHE A 154 12.18 8.07 11.40
CA PHE A 154 13.20 7.03 11.42
C PHE A 154 14.46 7.46 10.65
N ILE A 155 15.64 7.00 11.06
CA ILE A 155 16.90 7.18 10.34
C ILE A 155 17.68 5.85 10.28
N PRO A 156 18.36 5.53 9.16
CA PRO A 156 18.39 6.31 7.93
C PRO A 156 17.04 6.29 7.19
N THR A 157 16.73 7.41 6.53
CA THR A 157 15.64 7.48 5.56
C THR A 157 16.18 8.05 4.26
N THR A 158 16.06 7.28 3.18
CA THR A 158 16.44 7.72 1.83
C THR A 158 15.20 8.12 1.05
N ILE A 159 15.20 9.32 0.47
CA ILE A 159 14.13 9.86 -0.37
C ILE A 159 14.66 9.98 -1.80
N LEU A 160 13.89 9.50 -2.77
CA LEU A 160 14.18 9.63 -4.20
C LEU A 160 13.24 10.66 -4.82
N LEU A 161 13.83 11.64 -5.50
CA LEU A 161 13.11 12.64 -6.27
C LEU A 161 13.34 12.43 -7.77
N ASN A 162 12.29 12.65 -8.55
CA ASN A 162 12.37 12.73 -10.01
C ASN A 162 13.00 14.06 -10.48
N PRO A 163 13.26 14.22 -11.80
CA PRO A 163 13.84 15.44 -12.36
C PRO A 163 13.02 16.72 -12.18
N GLN A 164 11.74 16.59 -11.81
CA GLN A 164 10.86 17.71 -11.50
C GLN A 164 10.91 18.05 -10.01
N GLY A 165 11.64 17.29 -9.19
CA GLY A 165 11.71 17.47 -7.74
C GLY A 165 10.54 16.87 -6.97
N GLU A 166 9.75 16.01 -7.60
CA GLU A 166 8.64 15.29 -6.96
C GLU A 166 9.14 14.00 -6.31
N VAL A 167 8.53 13.64 -5.19
CA VAL A 167 8.91 12.45 -4.42
C VAL A 167 8.40 11.19 -5.10
N GLU A 168 9.31 10.29 -5.47
CA GLU A 168 9.01 9.01 -6.13
C GLU A 168 8.97 7.85 -5.14
N LEU A 169 9.90 7.86 -4.16
CA LEU A 169 10.03 6.80 -3.15
C LEU A 169 10.60 7.35 -1.84
N MET A 170 10.23 6.70 -0.74
CA MET A 170 10.79 6.93 0.59
C MET A 170 11.12 5.57 1.22
N ILE A 171 12.38 5.40 1.64
CA ILE A 171 12.95 4.13 2.10
C ILE A 171 13.53 4.32 3.51
N PRO A 172 12.76 4.08 4.58
CA PRO A 172 13.20 4.22 5.97
C PRO A 172 13.88 2.94 6.46
N ARG A 173 14.94 2.52 5.77
CA ARG A 173 15.76 1.34 6.11
C ARG A 173 17.18 1.51 5.58
N ILE A 174 18.08 0.68 6.10
CA ILE A 174 19.47 0.57 5.64
C ILE A 174 19.51 0.07 4.19
N LEU A 175 20.25 0.78 3.34
CA LEU A 175 20.73 0.34 2.04
C LEU A 175 22.09 -0.36 2.18
N LYS A 176 22.21 -1.56 1.59
CA LYS A 176 23.31 -2.51 1.87
C LYS A 176 24.16 -2.84 0.64
N SER A 177 23.73 -2.48 -0.56
CA SER A 177 24.44 -2.87 -1.77
C SER A 177 24.20 -1.92 -2.96
N ALA A 178 25.11 -2.00 -3.93
CA ALA A 178 24.96 -1.36 -5.23
C ALA A 178 23.65 -1.78 -5.95
N SER A 179 23.23 -3.03 -5.79
CA SER A 179 22.02 -3.55 -6.44
C SER A 179 20.74 -2.93 -5.88
N GLU A 180 20.71 -2.58 -4.59
CA GLU A 180 19.55 -1.88 -4.02
C GLU A 180 19.46 -0.45 -4.55
N VAL A 181 20.57 0.29 -4.59
CA VAL A 181 20.59 1.65 -5.17
C VAL A 181 20.21 1.64 -6.64
N ARG A 182 20.71 0.66 -7.41
CA ARG A 182 20.34 0.50 -8.82
C ARG A 182 18.84 0.23 -8.98
N ALA A 183 18.26 -0.66 -8.16
CA ALA A 183 16.82 -0.94 -8.22
C ALA A 183 15.96 0.29 -7.86
N LEU A 184 16.41 1.14 -6.92
CA LEU A 184 15.72 2.39 -6.60
C LEU A 184 15.79 3.38 -7.76
N LEU A 185 16.94 3.52 -8.41
CA LEU A 185 17.08 4.40 -9.58
C LEU A 185 16.31 3.86 -10.79
N ASP A 186 16.35 2.56 -11.04
CA ASP A 186 15.56 1.90 -12.10
C ASP A 186 14.06 2.11 -11.91
N TYR A 187 13.56 2.13 -10.67
CA TYR A 187 12.16 2.44 -10.37
C TYR A 187 11.75 3.81 -10.93
N ALA A 188 12.58 4.84 -10.72
CA ALA A 188 12.25 6.18 -11.19
C ALA A 188 12.58 6.40 -12.67
N VAL A 189 13.68 5.81 -13.17
CA VAL A 189 14.18 6.03 -14.53
C VAL A 189 13.41 5.20 -15.57
N ASN A 190 13.08 3.95 -15.24
CA ASN A 190 12.47 3.00 -16.19
C ASN A 190 10.97 2.78 -15.92
N ALA A 191 10.35 3.65 -15.11
CA ALA A 191 9.02 3.51 -14.53
C ALA A 191 8.89 2.40 -13.46
N ALA A 192 8.08 2.70 -12.45
CA ALA A 192 7.86 1.85 -11.28
C ALA A 192 7.46 0.40 -11.62
N ALA A 193 6.63 0.25 -12.67
CA ALA A 193 6.07 -1.03 -13.08
C ALA A 193 7.08 -1.99 -13.72
N ASN A 194 8.18 -1.50 -14.29
CA ASN A 194 9.01 -2.28 -15.20
C ASN A 194 9.56 -3.57 -14.57
N ALA A 195 10.28 -3.46 -13.44
CA ALA A 195 10.85 -4.64 -12.76
C ALA A 195 9.75 -5.63 -12.29
N THR A 196 8.58 -5.12 -11.89
CA THR A 196 7.45 -5.96 -11.48
C THR A 196 6.84 -6.68 -12.69
N ALA A 197 6.70 -5.99 -13.83
CA ALA A 197 6.17 -6.55 -15.07
C ALA A 197 7.11 -7.62 -15.63
N ASP A 198 8.42 -7.36 -15.60
CA ASP A 198 9.45 -8.35 -15.95
C ASP A 198 9.36 -9.59 -15.08
N TYR A 199 9.21 -9.42 -13.76
CA TYR A 199 9.02 -10.55 -12.85
C TYR A 199 7.78 -11.38 -13.20
N VAL A 200 6.64 -10.73 -13.45
CA VAL A 200 5.39 -11.41 -13.84
C VAL A 200 5.56 -12.16 -15.16
N LYS A 201 6.06 -11.48 -16.21
CA LYS A 201 6.26 -12.06 -17.55
C LYS A 201 7.21 -13.25 -17.51
N LYS A 202 8.30 -13.15 -16.75
CA LYS A 202 9.34 -14.19 -16.67
C LYS A 202 8.95 -15.37 -15.79
N ASN A 203 8.36 -15.11 -14.62
CA ASN A 203 8.24 -16.11 -13.55
C ASN A 203 6.82 -16.61 -13.35
N LEU A 204 5.80 -15.85 -13.74
CA LEU A 204 4.39 -16.17 -13.48
C LEU A 204 3.61 -16.53 -14.74
N MET A 205 3.97 -15.94 -15.88
CA MET A 205 3.29 -16.15 -17.15
C MET A 205 3.91 -17.32 -17.94
N LEU A 206 3.05 -18.14 -18.56
CA LEU A 206 3.44 -19.17 -19.51
C LEU A 206 3.35 -18.64 -20.95
N SER A 207 3.94 -19.37 -21.90
CA SER A 207 4.00 -18.95 -23.31
C SER A 207 2.63 -18.89 -23.99
N ASP A 208 1.63 -19.61 -23.47
CA ASP A 208 0.24 -19.57 -23.94
C ASP A 208 -0.58 -18.43 -23.31
N GLY A 209 0.07 -17.58 -22.50
CA GLY A 209 -0.54 -16.47 -21.78
C GLY A 209 -1.03 -16.83 -20.38
N THR A 210 -1.13 -18.12 -20.02
CA THR A 210 -1.62 -18.57 -18.71
C THR A 210 -0.80 -17.97 -17.56
N VAL A 211 -1.46 -17.49 -16.52
CA VAL A 211 -0.81 -16.92 -15.32
C VAL A 211 -0.91 -17.90 -14.15
N LYS A 212 0.24 -18.27 -13.58
CA LYS A 212 0.36 -19.08 -12.35
C LYS A 212 -0.06 -18.28 -11.13
N THR A 213 -0.48 -18.97 -10.07
CA THR A 213 -0.79 -18.34 -8.75
C THR A 213 0.45 -17.86 -7.99
N ALA A 214 1.63 -18.39 -8.30
CA ALA A 214 2.96 -18.07 -7.76
C ALA A 214 4.04 -18.79 -8.61
N GLU A 215 5.31 -18.38 -8.55
CA GLU A 215 6.44 -18.92 -9.33
C GLU A 215 6.49 -20.45 -9.23
N ALA A 216 6.46 -20.96 -7.99
CA ALA A 216 6.58 -22.39 -7.67
C ALA A 216 5.25 -23.17 -7.79
N SER A 217 4.13 -22.51 -8.11
CA SER A 217 2.81 -23.15 -8.11
C SER A 217 2.46 -23.73 -9.47
N LYS A 218 1.83 -24.91 -9.48
CA LYS A 218 1.20 -25.49 -10.68
C LYS A 218 -0.23 -25.00 -10.92
N ARG A 219 -0.83 -24.31 -9.94
CA ARG A 219 -2.19 -23.77 -10.07
C ARG A 219 -2.16 -22.43 -10.79
N THR A 220 -3.13 -22.20 -11.65
CA THR A 220 -3.33 -20.96 -12.41
C THR A 220 -4.28 -20.02 -11.67
N SER A 221 -4.29 -18.74 -12.06
CA SER A 221 -5.08 -17.71 -11.39
C SER A 221 -5.82 -16.85 -12.40
N SER A 222 -7.13 -17.08 -12.58
CA SER A 222 -7.99 -16.21 -13.40
C SER A 222 -7.95 -14.76 -12.94
N ALA A 223 -7.90 -14.52 -11.63
CA ALA A 223 -7.82 -13.16 -11.09
C ALA A 223 -6.54 -12.42 -11.49
N ALA A 224 -5.40 -13.12 -11.51
CA ALA A 224 -4.15 -12.52 -11.98
C ALA A 224 -4.17 -12.34 -13.51
N GLN A 225 -4.77 -13.29 -14.22
CA GLN A 225 -4.97 -13.23 -15.67
C GLN A 225 -5.76 -11.96 -16.08
N SER A 226 -6.91 -11.73 -15.45
CA SER A 226 -7.78 -10.59 -15.75
C SER A 226 -7.17 -9.26 -15.30
N LEU A 227 -6.50 -9.23 -14.15
CA LEU A 227 -5.76 -8.04 -13.69
C LEU A 227 -4.59 -7.69 -14.62
N LEU A 228 -3.92 -8.69 -15.19
CA LEU A 228 -2.84 -8.45 -16.14
C LEU A 228 -3.37 -7.89 -17.47
N ALA A 229 -4.56 -8.30 -17.90
CA ALA A 229 -5.25 -7.70 -19.05
C ALA A 229 -5.67 -6.24 -18.76
N GLU A 230 -6.21 -5.96 -17.58
CA GLU A 230 -6.54 -4.59 -17.15
C GLU A 230 -5.29 -3.70 -17.12
N TYR A 231 -4.20 -4.17 -16.49
CA TYR A 231 -2.91 -3.48 -16.52
C TYR A 231 -2.43 -3.22 -17.95
N ALA A 232 -2.46 -4.23 -18.82
CA ALA A 232 -1.99 -4.09 -20.20
C ALA A 232 -2.81 -3.06 -20.99
N SER A 233 -4.12 -3.00 -20.73
CA SER A 233 -5.01 -1.98 -21.31
C SER A 233 -4.64 -0.59 -20.80
N THR A 234 -4.59 -0.38 -19.49
CA THR A 234 -4.29 0.93 -18.88
C THR A 234 -2.89 1.44 -19.25
N ALA A 235 -1.90 0.54 -19.29
CA ALA A 235 -0.51 0.86 -19.66
C ALA A 235 -0.26 0.92 -21.17
N PHE A 236 -1.29 0.70 -22.01
CA PHE A 236 -1.19 0.61 -23.47
C PHE A 236 -0.18 -0.44 -23.99
N ASP A 237 0.08 -1.52 -23.22
CA ASP A 237 0.90 -2.66 -23.64
C ASP A 237 0.07 -3.59 -24.55
N ARG A 238 0.00 -3.24 -25.83
CA ARG A 238 -0.76 -3.99 -26.84
C ARG A 238 -0.30 -5.43 -27.00
N GLU A 239 0.98 -5.72 -26.82
CA GLU A 239 1.48 -7.09 -26.96
C GLU A 239 0.93 -7.96 -25.83
N LEU A 240 1.08 -7.50 -24.58
CA LEU A 240 0.56 -8.20 -23.43
C LEU A 240 -0.96 -8.34 -23.47
N LEU A 241 -1.69 -7.29 -23.86
CA LEU A 241 -3.15 -7.35 -23.98
C LEU A 241 -3.59 -8.39 -25.02
N ASN A 242 -2.91 -8.47 -26.17
CA ASN A 242 -3.18 -9.50 -27.17
C ASN A 242 -2.90 -10.91 -26.65
N THR A 243 -1.81 -11.11 -25.88
CA THR A 243 -1.53 -12.40 -25.23
C THR A 243 -2.68 -12.81 -24.30
N GLN A 244 -3.14 -11.92 -23.44
CA GLN A 244 -4.22 -12.21 -22.50
C GLN A 244 -5.57 -12.40 -23.20
N ARG A 245 -5.87 -11.61 -24.24
CA ARG A 245 -7.05 -11.79 -25.09
C ARG A 245 -7.05 -13.16 -25.78
N ASN A 246 -5.93 -13.57 -26.39
CA ASN A 246 -5.84 -14.85 -27.08
C ASN A 246 -6.06 -16.02 -26.12
N TRP A 247 -5.53 -15.92 -24.89
CA TRP A 247 -5.80 -16.88 -23.83
C TRP A 247 -7.30 -16.95 -23.51
N LEU A 248 -7.98 -15.79 -23.37
CA LEU A 248 -9.41 -15.76 -23.11
C LEU A 248 -10.21 -16.38 -24.26
N ALA A 249 -9.90 -16.05 -25.52
CA ALA A 249 -10.57 -16.62 -26.68
C ALA A 249 -10.43 -18.16 -26.75
N ALA A 250 -9.28 -18.70 -26.36
CA ALA A 250 -9.05 -20.15 -26.31
C ALA A 250 -9.85 -20.85 -25.18
N ASN A 251 -10.17 -20.13 -24.09
CA ASN A 251 -10.87 -20.68 -22.92
C ASN A 251 -12.35 -20.26 -22.83
N GLN A 252 -12.80 -19.33 -23.68
CA GLN A 252 -14.11 -18.68 -23.73
C GLN A 252 -14.43 -17.79 -22.51
N THR A 253 -14.12 -18.24 -21.31
CA THR A 253 -14.39 -17.53 -20.04
C THR A 253 -13.35 -17.94 -19.00
N THR A 254 -13.13 -17.09 -18.02
CA THR A 254 -12.37 -17.41 -16.81
C THR A 254 -13.15 -18.31 -15.85
N GLY A 255 -14.47 -18.38 -15.99
CA GLY A 255 -15.38 -19.06 -15.07
C GLY A 255 -15.78 -18.23 -13.84
N ASP A 256 -15.29 -16.99 -13.73
CA ASP A 256 -15.56 -16.05 -12.66
C ASP A 256 -16.13 -14.73 -13.23
N LEU A 257 -17.22 -14.24 -12.66
CA LEU A 257 -17.91 -13.05 -13.17
C LEU A 257 -17.03 -11.79 -13.09
N GLY A 258 -16.31 -11.62 -11.98
CA GLY A 258 -15.50 -10.42 -11.75
C GLY A 258 -14.31 -10.37 -12.69
N ASP A 259 -13.68 -11.53 -12.91
CA ASP A 259 -12.56 -11.67 -13.84
C ASP A 259 -12.98 -11.47 -15.29
N ASP A 260 -14.12 -12.03 -15.70
CA ASP A 260 -14.66 -11.83 -17.05
C ASP A 260 -15.10 -10.37 -17.30
N LEU A 261 -15.74 -9.71 -16.32
CA LEU A 261 -16.08 -8.30 -16.41
C LEU A 261 -14.84 -7.41 -16.51
N ARG A 262 -13.76 -7.77 -15.81
CA ARG A 262 -12.49 -7.05 -15.91
C ARG A 262 -11.86 -7.19 -17.29
N PHE A 263 -11.93 -8.38 -17.90
CA PHE A 263 -11.54 -8.56 -19.31
C PHE A 263 -12.39 -7.70 -20.25
N LEU A 264 -13.71 -7.71 -20.08
CA LEU A 264 -14.60 -6.88 -20.87
C LEU A 264 -14.22 -5.40 -20.76
N LYS A 265 -14.01 -4.90 -19.55
CA LYS A 265 -13.57 -3.53 -19.31
C LYS A 265 -12.25 -3.21 -20.00
N ALA A 266 -11.26 -4.10 -19.88
CA ALA A 266 -9.94 -3.93 -20.49
C ALA A 266 -10.01 -3.84 -22.03
N LEU A 267 -10.82 -4.70 -22.67
CA LEU A 267 -11.00 -4.73 -24.12
C LEU A 267 -11.83 -3.54 -24.61
N SER A 268 -12.94 -3.24 -23.93
CA SER A 268 -13.82 -2.10 -24.26
C SER A 268 -13.12 -0.74 -24.18
N ALA A 269 -12.08 -0.62 -23.36
CA ALA A 269 -11.31 0.62 -23.22
C ALA A 269 -10.36 0.88 -24.40
N GLN A 270 -10.14 -0.08 -25.30
CA GLN A 270 -9.08 -0.01 -26.32
C GLN A 270 -9.61 -0.13 -27.74
N LYS A 271 -9.19 0.81 -28.60
CA LYS A 271 -9.51 0.79 -30.04
C LYS A 271 -8.90 -0.44 -30.72
N GLY A 272 -9.72 -1.18 -31.46
CA GLY A 272 -9.36 -2.39 -32.20
C GLY A 272 -9.74 -3.70 -31.50
N TYR A 273 -10.40 -3.64 -30.35
CA TYR A 273 -10.91 -4.79 -29.60
C TYR A 273 -12.44 -4.82 -29.51
N GLU A 274 -13.14 -4.02 -30.32
CA GLU A 274 -14.59 -3.82 -30.24
C GLU A 274 -15.37 -5.12 -30.49
N VAL A 275 -14.90 -5.96 -31.41
CA VAL A 275 -15.51 -7.27 -31.70
C VAL A 275 -15.31 -8.23 -30.53
N ASP A 276 -14.09 -8.31 -29.99
CA ASP A 276 -13.77 -9.16 -28.84
C ASP A 276 -14.63 -8.77 -27.61
N ALA A 277 -14.77 -7.46 -27.35
CA ALA A 277 -15.58 -6.93 -26.28
C ALA A 277 -17.07 -7.26 -26.46
N MET A 278 -17.61 -7.07 -27.67
CA MET A 278 -19.01 -7.37 -27.97
C MET A 278 -19.33 -8.87 -27.82
N GLU A 279 -18.44 -9.75 -28.29
CA GLU A 279 -18.62 -11.21 -28.15
C GLU A 279 -18.57 -11.64 -26.68
N LEU A 280 -17.61 -11.12 -25.93
CA LEU A 280 -17.48 -11.41 -24.50
C LEU A 280 -18.69 -10.90 -23.71
N GLU A 281 -19.19 -9.70 -24.02
CA GLU A 281 -20.41 -9.15 -23.41
C GLU A 281 -21.61 -10.09 -23.58
N GLN A 282 -21.84 -10.60 -24.80
CA GLN A 282 -22.96 -11.51 -25.07
C GLN A 282 -22.84 -12.81 -24.27
N GLN A 283 -21.64 -13.38 -24.19
CA GLN A 283 -21.36 -14.58 -23.41
C GLN A 283 -21.58 -14.35 -21.91
N LEU A 284 -21.10 -13.22 -21.39
CA LEU A 284 -21.26 -12.78 -20.00
C LEU A 284 -22.73 -12.66 -19.59
N ILE A 285 -23.52 -11.92 -20.39
CA ILE A 285 -24.94 -11.72 -20.12
C ILE A 285 -25.69 -13.06 -20.12
N ALA A 286 -25.43 -13.91 -21.13
CA ALA A 286 -26.09 -15.21 -21.23
C ALA A 286 -25.74 -16.14 -20.05
N ARG A 287 -24.50 -16.08 -19.56
CA ARG A 287 -23.99 -16.96 -18.50
C ARG A 287 -24.40 -16.52 -17.09
N TYR A 288 -24.18 -15.26 -16.76
CA TYR A 288 -24.30 -14.76 -15.38
C TYR A 288 -25.58 -13.95 -15.14
N PHE A 289 -26.21 -13.45 -16.19
CA PHE A 289 -27.40 -12.59 -16.10
C PHE A 289 -28.57 -13.10 -16.97
N PRO A 290 -28.98 -14.37 -16.86
CA PRO A 290 -30.12 -14.88 -17.62
C PRO A 290 -31.36 -14.04 -17.33
N GLY A 291 -32.00 -13.52 -18.39
CA GLY A 291 -33.14 -12.59 -18.24
C GLY A 291 -32.77 -11.17 -17.80
N ASN A 292 -31.49 -10.80 -17.89
CA ASN A 292 -30.94 -9.49 -17.51
C ASN A 292 -31.09 -9.18 -16.00
N GLN A 293 -30.90 -10.22 -15.17
CA GLN A 293 -31.07 -10.16 -13.72
C GLN A 293 -29.95 -10.91 -13.00
N LEU A 294 -29.60 -10.42 -11.81
CA LEU A 294 -28.76 -11.16 -10.86
C LEU A 294 -29.51 -12.40 -10.35
N SER A 295 -28.81 -13.52 -10.19
CA SER A 295 -29.38 -14.75 -9.66
C SER A 295 -28.36 -15.49 -8.79
N GLY A 296 -28.84 -16.36 -7.90
CA GLY A 296 -27.97 -17.19 -7.09
C GLY A 296 -27.11 -16.43 -6.08
N LYS A 297 -25.96 -17.00 -5.74
CA LYS A 297 -24.94 -16.38 -4.88
C LYS A 297 -23.91 -15.67 -5.74
N VAL A 298 -23.57 -14.44 -5.36
CA VAL A 298 -22.59 -13.61 -6.07
C VAL A 298 -21.69 -12.93 -5.05
N SER A 299 -20.38 -12.88 -5.34
CA SER A 299 -19.46 -12.06 -4.55
C SER A 299 -19.65 -10.59 -4.92
N LEU A 300 -19.69 -9.70 -3.93
CA LEU A 300 -19.78 -8.26 -4.20
C LEU A 300 -18.54 -7.73 -4.92
N SER A 301 -17.38 -8.39 -4.76
CA SER A 301 -16.15 -8.05 -5.49
C SER A 301 -16.24 -8.30 -7.00
N ASP A 302 -17.16 -9.17 -7.41
CA ASP A 302 -17.29 -9.62 -8.79
C ASP A 302 -18.30 -8.76 -9.55
N LEU A 303 -19.08 -7.96 -8.82
CA LEU A 303 -19.98 -6.97 -9.39
C LEU A 303 -19.18 -5.70 -9.68
N ASP A 304 -18.79 -5.49 -10.93
CA ASP A 304 -18.16 -4.25 -11.39
C ASP A 304 -19.20 -3.38 -12.15
N PRO A 305 -19.80 -2.36 -11.49
CA PRO A 305 -20.77 -1.48 -12.15
C PRO A 305 -20.15 -0.69 -13.31
N SER A 306 -18.85 -0.38 -13.27
CA SER A 306 -18.18 0.37 -14.32
C SER A 306 -18.08 -0.48 -15.60
N ALA A 307 -17.67 -1.74 -15.49
CA ALA A 307 -17.66 -2.69 -16.60
C ALA A 307 -19.07 -2.94 -17.14
N LEU A 308 -20.06 -3.13 -16.25
CA LEU A 308 -21.46 -3.33 -16.63
C LEU A 308 -22.08 -2.11 -17.31
N SER A 309 -21.64 -0.89 -16.96
CA SER A 309 -22.14 0.34 -17.59
C SER A 309 -21.68 0.50 -19.04
N ALA A 310 -20.58 -0.17 -19.43
CA ALA A 310 -20.10 -0.22 -20.79
C ALA A 310 -20.86 -1.23 -21.67
N THR A 311 -21.75 -2.03 -21.09
CA THR A 311 -22.60 -2.98 -21.81
C THR A 311 -23.83 -2.31 -22.40
N HIS A 312 -24.50 -3.00 -23.34
CA HIS A 312 -25.82 -2.65 -23.85
C HIS A 312 -26.95 -2.89 -22.83
N SER A 313 -26.62 -3.22 -21.57
CA SER A 313 -27.56 -3.49 -20.48
C SER A 313 -27.30 -2.59 -19.26
N PRO A 314 -27.52 -1.26 -19.34
CA PRO A 314 -27.22 -0.32 -18.26
C PRO A 314 -27.96 -0.62 -16.95
N LYS A 315 -29.13 -1.30 -17.03
CA LYS A 315 -29.88 -1.76 -15.86
C LYS A 315 -29.09 -2.76 -14.99
N LEU A 316 -28.14 -3.51 -15.55
CA LEU A 316 -27.29 -4.41 -14.77
C LEU A 316 -26.32 -3.63 -13.87
N ALA A 317 -25.77 -2.52 -14.37
CA ALA A 317 -24.91 -1.65 -13.58
C ALA A 317 -25.69 -1.05 -12.38
N GLU A 318 -26.93 -0.61 -12.61
CA GLU A 318 -27.81 -0.11 -11.55
C GLU A 318 -28.14 -1.20 -10.50
N GLN A 319 -28.44 -2.42 -10.95
CA GLN A 319 -28.68 -3.56 -10.06
C GLN A 319 -27.44 -3.90 -9.23
N ALA A 320 -26.28 -4.02 -9.87
CA ALA A 320 -25.00 -4.30 -9.23
C ALA A 320 -24.67 -3.23 -8.18
N LEU A 321 -24.78 -1.95 -8.54
CA LEU A 321 -24.52 -0.85 -7.62
C LEU A 321 -25.49 -0.85 -6.44
N SER A 322 -26.78 -1.07 -6.68
CA SER A 322 -27.80 -1.16 -5.62
C SER A 322 -27.48 -2.28 -4.62
N VAL A 323 -27.06 -3.44 -5.11
CA VAL A 323 -26.67 -4.59 -4.29
C VAL A 323 -25.39 -4.30 -3.50
N ILE A 324 -24.39 -3.65 -4.11
CA ILE A 324 -23.16 -3.29 -3.40
C ILE A 324 -23.45 -2.27 -2.30
N GLU A 325 -24.17 -1.19 -2.60
CA GLU A 325 -24.44 -0.11 -1.63
C GLU A 325 -25.19 -0.61 -0.39
N LYS A 326 -26.15 -1.53 -0.58
CA LYS A 326 -26.90 -2.18 0.50
C LYS A 326 -26.08 -3.22 1.28
N GLY A 327 -24.95 -3.67 0.73
CA GLY A 327 -24.01 -4.58 1.39
C GLY A 327 -23.14 -3.92 2.45
N PHE A 328 -23.33 -2.63 2.74
CA PHE A 328 -22.64 -1.93 3.82
C PHE A 328 -22.99 -2.54 5.19
N ILE A 329 -21.97 -2.88 5.99
CA ILE A 329 -22.14 -3.62 7.24
C ILE A 329 -22.70 -2.73 8.35
N GLY A 330 -22.10 -1.57 8.60
CA GLY A 330 -22.53 -0.66 9.66
C GLY A 330 -21.46 0.37 10.06
N SER A 331 -21.81 1.31 10.94
CA SER A 331 -20.89 2.37 11.38
C SER A 331 -19.66 1.85 12.12
N ASP A 332 -19.81 0.77 12.89
CA ASP A 332 -18.74 0.23 13.75
C ASP A 332 -17.70 -0.52 12.93
N PHE A 333 -18.11 -1.08 11.79
CA PHE A 333 -17.24 -1.69 10.80
C PHE A 333 -17.69 -1.25 9.40
N PRO A 334 -17.27 -0.05 8.94
CA PRO A 334 -17.83 0.64 7.77
C PRO A 334 -17.28 0.09 6.45
N LEU A 335 -17.28 -1.23 6.32
CA LEU A 335 -16.90 -1.98 5.13
C LEU A 335 -18.13 -2.75 4.59
N TYR A 336 -17.90 -3.69 3.67
CA TYR A 336 -18.94 -4.34 2.91
C TYR A 336 -18.89 -5.86 3.11
N TYR A 337 -20.05 -6.49 3.13
CA TYR A 337 -20.15 -7.96 3.07
C TYR A 337 -19.46 -8.47 1.81
N ASN A 338 -19.00 -9.72 1.85
CA ASN A 338 -18.39 -10.33 0.66
C ASN A 338 -19.40 -10.97 -0.28
N GLU A 339 -20.50 -11.54 0.22
CA GLU A 339 -21.44 -12.34 -0.58
C GLU A 339 -22.87 -11.83 -0.43
N TYR A 340 -23.59 -11.80 -1.56
CA TYR A 340 -25.02 -11.57 -1.63
C TYR A 340 -25.71 -12.76 -2.30
N ASN A 341 -26.86 -13.16 -1.77
CA ASN A 341 -27.74 -14.14 -2.39
C ASN A 341 -28.96 -13.43 -2.99
N ALA A 342 -29.02 -13.36 -4.32
CA ALA A 342 -30.08 -12.71 -5.07
C ALA A 342 -31.44 -13.40 -4.90
N ASP A 343 -31.47 -14.73 -4.84
CA ASP A 343 -32.72 -15.49 -4.70
C ASP A 343 -33.39 -15.27 -3.34
N LYS A 344 -32.58 -15.00 -2.30
CA LYS A 344 -33.03 -14.77 -0.92
C LYS A 344 -33.05 -13.30 -0.51
N ASN A 345 -32.54 -12.42 -1.38
CA ASN A 345 -32.33 -10.99 -1.09
C ASN A 345 -31.63 -10.76 0.26
N SER A 346 -30.51 -11.46 0.48
CA SER A 346 -29.81 -11.48 1.78
C SER A 346 -28.30 -11.46 1.62
N TYR A 347 -27.63 -10.70 2.49
CA TYR A 347 -26.19 -10.75 2.69
C TYR A 347 -25.85 -11.82 3.71
N SER A 348 -24.71 -12.49 3.54
CA SER A 348 -24.27 -13.52 4.49
C SER A 348 -22.76 -13.50 4.69
N GLY A 349 -22.31 -14.07 5.81
CA GLY A 349 -20.91 -14.15 6.19
C GLY A 349 -20.67 -13.55 7.57
N GLN A 350 -20.11 -14.35 8.48
CA GLN A 350 -19.67 -13.86 9.80
C GLN A 350 -18.27 -13.22 9.74
N THR A 351 -17.56 -13.45 8.64
CA THR A 351 -16.20 -12.96 8.41
C THR A 351 -16.12 -12.25 7.07
N VAL A 352 -15.36 -11.17 7.03
CA VAL A 352 -15.05 -10.37 5.86
C VAL A 352 -13.62 -10.65 5.44
N ASP A 353 -13.45 -11.18 4.23
CA ASP A 353 -12.21 -11.24 3.48
C ASP A 353 -11.91 -9.86 2.90
N MET A 354 -10.78 -9.29 3.31
CA MET A 354 -10.46 -7.90 2.98
C MET A 354 -10.08 -7.70 1.53
N THR A 355 -9.57 -8.72 0.84
CA THR A 355 -9.30 -8.61 -0.61
C THR A 355 -10.60 -8.37 -1.37
N GLN A 356 -11.65 -9.14 -1.06
CA GLN A 356 -12.96 -9.00 -1.69
C GLN A 356 -13.66 -7.69 -1.26
N SER A 357 -13.61 -7.34 0.02
CA SER A 357 -14.23 -6.10 0.50
C SER A 357 -13.54 -4.87 -0.07
N LEU A 358 -12.22 -4.84 -0.20
CA LEU A 358 -11.50 -3.72 -0.79
C LEU A 358 -11.73 -3.63 -2.30
N MET A 359 -11.79 -4.76 -3.02
CA MET A 359 -12.20 -4.75 -4.43
C MET A 359 -13.62 -4.18 -4.61
N THR A 360 -14.55 -4.55 -3.73
CA THR A 360 -15.91 -3.96 -3.72
C THR A 360 -15.88 -2.44 -3.51
N ILE A 361 -15.02 -1.96 -2.60
CA ILE A 361 -14.86 -0.52 -2.32
C ILE A 361 -14.18 0.19 -3.51
N TYR A 362 -13.26 -0.47 -4.21
CA TYR A 362 -12.65 0.06 -5.43
C TYR A 362 -13.68 0.26 -6.54
N HIS A 363 -14.60 -0.69 -6.74
CA HIS A 363 -15.73 -0.53 -7.68
C HIS A 363 -16.63 0.66 -7.29
N LEU A 364 -16.87 0.85 -5.99
CA LEU A 364 -17.58 2.03 -5.49
C LEU A 364 -16.79 3.32 -5.72
N ALA A 365 -15.45 3.28 -5.64
CA ALA A 365 -14.57 4.43 -5.88
C ALA A 365 -14.69 4.90 -7.32
N GLN A 366 -14.60 3.96 -8.27
CA GLN A 366 -14.81 4.21 -9.70
C GLN A 366 -16.21 4.75 -10.03
N SER A 367 -17.19 4.46 -9.17
CA SER A 367 -18.56 4.96 -9.30
C SER A 367 -18.81 6.26 -8.53
N GLY A 368 -17.83 6.79 -7.79
CA GLY A 368 -17.97 7.96 -6.92
C GLY A 368 -18.93 7.75 -5.74
N LYS A 369 -19.08 6.51 -5.25
CA LYS A 369 -20.05 6.08 -4.22
C LYS A 369 -19.43 5.61 -2.90
N VAL A 370 -18.12 5.76 -2.72
CA VAL A 370 -17.45 5.38 -1.46
C VAL A 370 -17.96 6.25 -0.33
N LYS A 371 -18.27 5.64 0.81
CA LYS A 371 -18.70 6.37 2.01
C LYS A 371 -17.51 7.03 2.69
N LYS A 372 -17.70 8.24 3.21
CA LYS A 372 -16.69 8.96 4.01
C LYS A 372 -16.22 8.15 5.22
N SER A 373 -17.11 7.42 5.88
CA SER A 373 -16.76 6.55 7.01
C SER A 373 -15.83 5.40 6.61
N THR A 374 -15.97 4.88 5.39
CA THR A 374 -15.09 3.86 4.83
C THR A 374 -13.70 4.43 4.58
N LEU A 375 -13.60 5.60 3.94
CA LEU A 375 -12.32 6.29 3.72
C LEU A 375 -11.60 6.60 5.05
N GLN A 376 -12.34 7.10 6.04
CA GLN A 376 -11.78 7.37 7.36
C GLN A 376 -11.29 6.09 8.06
N TRP A 377 -12.02 4.98 7.92
CA TRP A 377 -11.58 3.70 8.46
C TRP A 377 -10.30 3.22 7.79
N LEU A 378 -10.20 3.30 6.46
CA LEU A 378 -9.01 2.91 5.69
C LEU A 378 -7.80 3.77 6.11
N LYS A 379 -7.99 5.08 6.23
CA LYS A 379 -6.95 5.99 6.72
C LYS A 379 -6.45 5.60 8.11
N ASN A 380 -7.38 5.41 9.06
CA ASN A 380 -7.01 5.01 10.42
C ASN A 380 -6.30 3.63 10.45
N ALA A 381 -6.72 2.70 9.59
CA ALA A 381 -6.10 1.38 9.51
C ALA A 381 -4.67 1.46 8.93
N VAL A 382 -4.46 2.20 7.85
CA VAL A 382 -3.16 2.39 7.20
C VAL A 382 -2.18 3.14 8.09
N GLU A 383 -2.65 4.19 8.80
CA GLU A 383 -1.82 4.97 9.73
C GLU A 383 -1.58 4.24 11.06
N GLY A 384 -2.48 3.36 11.45
CA GLY A 384 -2.43 2.59 12.69
C GLY A 384 -1.85 1.19 12.52
N ASP A 385 -2.61 0.18 12.94
CA ASP A 385 -2.11 -1.20 13.03
C ASP A 385 -1.97 -1.92 11.68
N GLY A 386 -2.41 -1.32 10.57
CA GLY A 386 -2.45 -1.95 9.25
C GLY A 386 -3.74 -2.74 9.00
N ILE A 387 -3.92 -3.16 7.75
CA ILE A 387 -5.12 -3.89 7.30
C ILE A 387 -4.85 -5.40 7.36
N ARG A 388 -5.66 -6.13 8.15
CA ARG A 388 -5.53 -7.59 8.30
C ARG A 388 -6.32 -8.34 7.23
N ALA A 389 -5.91 -9.55 6.90
CA ALA A 389 -6.55 -10.32 5.83
C ALA A 389 -8.04 -10.61 6.10
N ARG A 390 -8.47 -10.80 7.36
CA ARG A 390 -9.89 -10.98 7.70
C ARG A 390 -10.32 -10.36 9.02
N TYR A 391 -11.55 -9.87 9.02
CA TYR A 391 -12.27 -9.35 10.19
C TYR A 391 -13.59 -10.08 10.35
N THR A 392 -14.16 -10.09 11.55
CA THR A 392 -15.58 -10.37 11.78
C THR A 392 -16.41 -9.14 11.46
N THR A 393 -17.72 -9.30 11.29
CA THR A 393 -18.62 -8.18 10.96
C THR A 393 -18.80 -7.16 12.10
N ASP A 394 -18.39 -7.50 13.32
CA ASP A 394 -18.25 -6.56 14.46
C ASP A 394 -16.86 -5.91 14.53
N GLY A 395 -16.03 -6.04 13.48
CA GLY A 395 -14.77 -5.33 13.33
C GLY A 395 -13.57 -5.94 14.04
N LYS A 396 -13.67 -7.17 14.57
CA LYS A 396 -12.54 -7.84 15.23
C LYS A 396 -11.69 -8.61 14.23
N VAL A 397 -10.38 -8.53 14.38
CA VAL A 397 -9.44 -9.34 13.58
C VAL A 397 -9.65 -10.83 13.86
N VAL A 398 -9.81 -11.63 12.82
CA VAL A 398 -9.87 -13.09 12.97
C VAL A 398 -8.44 -13.60 13.20
N ALA A 399 -8.17 -14.16 14.38
CA ALA A 399 -6.81 -14.48 14.85
C ALA A 399 -5.94 -15.25 13.84
N LYS A 400 -6.49 -16.26 13.15
CA LYS A 400 -5.75 -17.07 12.16
C LYS A 400 -5.40 -16.31 10.87
N TYR A 401 -6.06 -15.18 10.63
CA TYR A 401 -5.86 -14.29 9.48
C TYR A 401 -5.27 -12.93 9.90
N ASN A 402 -4.59 -12.89 11.05
CA ASN A 402 -3.87 -11.71 11.50
C ASN A 402 -2.53 -11.56 10.75
N TYR A 403 -2.62 -11.23 9.46
CA TYR A 403 -1.49 -10.90 8.60
C TYR A 403 -1.93 -9.90 7.54
N GLU A 404 -0.96 -9.15 7.03
CA GLU A 404 -1.13 -8.17 5.95
C GLU A 404 -0.74 -8.79 4.60
N MET A 405 -1.16 -8.17 3.50
CA MET A 405 -0.73 -8.53 2.15
C MET A 405 -0.54 -7.25 1.32
N PRO A 406 0.45 -7.20 0.40
CA PRO A 406 0.68 -6.09 -0.51
C PRO A 406 -0.57 -5.69 -1.27
N ALA A 407 -1.37 -6.65 -1.75
CA ALA A 407 -2.60 -6.34 -2.46
C ALA A 407 -3.64 -5.58 -1.62
N LEU A 408 -3.66 -5.74 -0.28
CA LEU A 408 -4.58 -4.95 0.55
C LEU A 408 -4.21 -3.47 0.49
N TYR A 409 -2.91 -3.18 0.50
CA TYR A 409 -2.40 -1.82 0.36
C TYR A 409 -2.51 -1.31 -1.07
N GLY A 410 -2.24 -2.14 -2.08
CA GLY A 410 -2.43 -1.76 -3.47
C GLY A 410 -3.90 -1.45 -3.83
N LEU A 411 -4.86 -2.25 -3.35
CA LEU A 411 -6.28 -1.94 -3.51
C LEU A 411 -6.68 -0.66 -2.77
N THR A 412 -6.11 -0.42 -1.58
CA THR A 412 -6.35 0.82 -0.83
C THR A 412 -5.75 2.04 -1.57
N ALA A 413 -4.59 1.88 -2.20
CA ALA A 413 -3.97 2.90 -3.03
C ALA A 413 -4.83 3.21 -4.27
N LEU A 414 -5.37 2.20 -4.95
CA LEU A 414 -6.30 2.38 -6.07
C LEU A 414 -7.58 3.12 -5.64
N ILE A 415 -8.18 2.74 -4.50
CA ILE A 415 -9.33 3.48 -3.92
C ILE A 415 -8.96 4.94 -3.67
N ALA A 416 -7.77 5.20 -3.13
CA ALA A 416 -7.31 6.54 -2.82
C ALA A 416 -7.06 7.40 -4.07
N LEU A 417 -6.55 6.81 -5.16
CA LEU A 417 -6.40 7.49 -6.45
C LEU A 417 -7.77 7.92 -7.01
N GLU A 418 -8.73 7.00 -7.07
CA GLU A 418 -10.09 7.26 -7.56
C GLU A 418 -10.85 8.30 -6.73
N THR A 419 -10.55 8.39 -5.42
CA THR A 419 -11.20 9.33 -4.50
C THR A 419 -10.42 10.63 -4.27
N GLY A 420 -9.21 10.75 -4.82
CA GLY A 420 -8.34 11.92 -4.63
C GLY A 420 -7.70 12.04 -3.24
N GLU A 421 -7.69 10.96 -2.44
CA GLU A 421 -7.16 10.93 -1.07
C GLU A 421 -5.64 10.76 -1.06
N LYS A 422 -4.89 11.82 -1.42
CA LYS A 422 -3.42 11.79 -1.62
C LYS A 422 -2.61 11.19 -0.47
N SER A 423 -3.00 11.48 0.77
CA SER A 423 -2.32 10.96 1.96
C SER A 423 -2.55 9.46 2.14
N LEU A 424 -3.79 9.00 1.94
CA LEU A 424 -4.11 7.57 1.98
C LEU A 424 -3.38 6.82 0.85
N PHE A 425 -3.32 7.42 -0.35
CA PHE A 425 -2.58 6.87 -1.48
C PHE A 425 -1.09 6.70 -1.13
N THR A 426 -0.43 7.77 -0.68
CA THR A 426 0.99 7.75 -0.34
C THR A 426 1.31 6.67 0.69
N GLN A 427 0.58 6.64 1.81
CA GLN A 427 0.87 5.70 2.89
C GLN A 427 0.58 4.25 2.47
N SER A 428 -0.47 4.03 1.68
CA SER A 428 -0.78 2.70 1.15
C SER A 428 0.29 2.23 0.15
N LEU A 429 0.75 3.10 -0.75
CA LEU A 429 1.83 2.77 -1.68
C LEU A 429 3.11 2.40 -0.93
N LEU A 430 3.52 3.17 0.08
CA LEU A 430 4.72 2.87 0.87
C LEU A 430 4.64 1.52 1.60
N LEU A 431 3.48 1.18 2.17
CA LEU A 431 3.26 -0.13 2.81
C LEU A 431 3.23 -1.28 1.80
N MET A 432 2.76 -1.04 0.57
CA MET A 432 2.88 -2.00 -0.52
C MET A 432 4.35 -2.21 -0.88
N GLU A 433 5.09 -1.14 -1.17
CA GLU A 433 6.51 -1.13 -1.57
C GLU A 433 7.44 -1.74 -0.53
N ASN A 434 7.09 -1.65 0.75
CA ASN A 434 7.80 -2.30 1.84
C ASN A 434 7.95 -3.83 1.66
N SER A 435 7.05 -4.46 0.90
CA SER A 435 7.10 -5.90 0.61
C SER A 435 7.80 -6.23 -0.72
N ARG A 436 8.27 -5.21 -1.44
CA ARG A 436 8.92 -5.34 -2.74
C ARG A 436 10.42 -5.59 -2.58
N THR A 437 10.94 -6.47 -3.42
CA THR A 437 12.39 -6.71 -3.51
C THR A 437 13.04 -5.62 -4.35
N PHE A 438 13.80 -4.73 -3.71
CA PHE A 438 14.61 -3.71 -4.38
C PHE A 438 16.07 -4.17 -4.46
N SER A 439 16.41 -4.99 -5.44
CA SER A 439 17.80 -5.43 -5.66
C SER A 439 17.99 -5.91 -7.09
N SER A 440 18.67 -5.11 -7.92
CA SER A 440 18.84 -5.39 -9.36
C SER A 440 19.58 -6.70 -9.68
N SER A 441 20.28 -7.30 -8.70
CA SER A 441 20.98 -8.57 -8.84
C SER A 441 20.18 -9.77 -8.32
N ASP A 442 19.07 -9.53 -7.63
CA ASP A 442 18.19 -10.59 -7.14
C ASP A 442 17.27 -11.08 -8.25
N LYS A 443 17.07 -12.40 -8.36
CA LYS A 443 16.13 -12.98 -9.33
C LYS A 443 14.69 -12.53 -9.12
N ASN A 444 14.37 -12.08 -7.89
CA ASN A 444 13.07 -11.60 -7.46
C ASN A 444 12.97 -10.06 -7.50
N ASN A 445 13.93 -9.34 -8.10
CA ASN A 445 13.84 -7.88 -8.22
C ASN A 445 12.46 -7.45 -8.75
N GLY A 446 11.84 -6.46 -8.09
CA GLY A 446 10.50 -5.99 -8.43
C GLY A 446 9.35 -6.83 -7.89
N ALA A 447 9.59 -8.05 -7.41
CA ALA A 447 8.55 -8.91 -6.87
C ALA A 447 8.13 -8.51 -5.45
N PHE A 448 6.83 -8.59 -5.20
CA PHE A 448 6.21 -8.45 -3.88
C PHE A 448 6.11 -9.81 -3.20
N THR A 449 6.55 -9.92 -1.95
CA THR A 449 6.46 -11.19 -1.23
C THR A 449 5.84 -11.04 0.15
N THR A 450 4.98 -12.00 0.51
CA THR A 450 4.39 -12.11 1.85
C THR A 450 4.57 -13.51 2.37
N LYS A 451 5.17 -13.66 3.55
CA LYS A 451 5.43 -14.99 4.16
C LYS A 451 6.10 -15.96 3.18
N ASN A 452 7.12 -15.48 2.45
CA ASN A 452 7.86 -16.24 1.43
C ASN A 452 7.00 -16.75 0.26
N SER A 453 5.89 -16.08 -0.05
CA SER A 453 5.07 -16.36 -1.24
C SER A 453 4.95 -15.10 -2.11
N ASP A 454 5.15 -15.30 -3.40
CA ASP A 454 5.09 -14.33 -4.50
C ASP A 454 3.73 -14.43 -5.22
N LYS A 455 2.62 -14.22 -4.49
CA LYS A 455 1.29 -14.41 -5.07
C LYS A 455 1.12 -13.52 -6.31
N ALA A 456 0.64 -14.12 -7.41
CA ALA A 456 0.44 -13.39 -8.66
C ALA A 456 -0.57 -12.24 -8.51
N PHE A 457 -1.60 -12.44 -7.69
CA PHE A 457 -2.56 -11.39 -7.36
C PHE A 457 -1.87 -10.14 -6.74
N ASP A 458 -0.91 -10.32 -5.82
CA ASP A 458 -0.16 -9.21 -5.23
C ASP A 458 0.66 -8.46 -6.29
N GLN A 459 1.29 -9.17 -7.23
CA GLN A 459 2.06 -8.55 -8.31
C GLN A 459 1.16 -7.74 -9.25
N CYS A 460 0.04 -8.33 -9.69
CA CYS A 460 -0.86 -7.72 -10.66
C CYS A 460 -1.61 -6.53 -10.08
N ILE A 461 -1.96 -6.54 -8.79
CA ILE A 461 -2.50 -5.36 -8.11
C ILE A 461 -1.46 -4.22 -8.07
N ALA A 462 -0.20 -4.51 -7.75
CA ALA A 462 0.84 -3.49 -7.78
C ALA A 462 1.05 -2.91 -9.18
N LEU A 463 1.05 -3.75 -10.23
CA LEU A 463 1.08 -3.30 -11.62
C LEU A 463 -0.08 -2.37 -11.95
N LEU A 464 -1.30 -2.71 -11.51
CA LEU A 464 -2.46 -1.86 -11.72
C LEU A 464 -2.34 -0.52 -10.97
N VAL A 465 -1.77 -0.49 -9.76
CA VAL A 465 -1.46 0.77 -9.06
C VAL A 465 -0.56 1.63 -9.94
N TYR A 466 0.59 1.10 -10.41
CA TYR A 466 1.54 1.87 -11.20
C TYR A 466 0.97 2.38 -12.54
N ALA A 467 0.06 1.64 -13.17
CA ALA A 467 -0.56 2.09 -14.42
C ALA A 467 -1.55 3.25 -14.22
N ASN A 468 -2.03 3.48 -12.99
CA ASN A 468 -2.95 4.55 -12.64
C ASN A 468 -2.29 5.72 -11.88
N MET A 469 -0.97 5.68 -11.69
CA MET A 469 -0.19 6.72 -11.00
C MET A 469 0.12 7.93 -11.88
#